data_AF-A0A6V8L2I5-F1
#
_entry.id   AF-A0A6V8L2I5-F1
#
_cell.length_a   1.000
_cell.length_b   1.000
_cell.length_c   1.000
_cell.angle_alpha   90.00
_cell.angle_beta   90.00
_cell.angle_gamma   90.00
#
_symmetry.space_group_name_H-M   'P 1'
#
loop_
_entity.id
_entity.type
_entity.pdbx_description
1 polymer ?
#
loop_
_entity_poly.entity_id
_entity_poly.type
_entity_poly.pdbx_seq_one_letter_code
_entity_poly.pdbx_strand_id
1 'polypeptide(L)'
;MLVALLLNHVTLAPGEAIWMPAGNLHAYLDGTGVEIMAASDNVLRGGLTPKHVDVPELLRVLRFEALDDPVVPAQAVAPGVVTWPAPIAEFALHRVRPDEAGGAVTLPLAGPRVVLCLSGEVSADDGAGAVRLSGGYAAFGAAGPSPVTLTGAGEAYVASVPA
;
A
#
# COMPACT_ATOMS: atom_id res chain seq x y z
N MET A 1 -14.25 9.35 23.13
CA MET A 1 -15.03 8.32 22.40
C MET A 1 -16.03 8.90 21.41
N LEU A 2 -16.63 10.07 21.66
CA LEU A 2 -17.64 10.66 20.77
C LEU A 2 -17.17 10.86 19.32
N VAL A 3 -15.89 11.21 19.11
CA VAL A 3 -15.31 11.41 17.77
C VAL A 3 -15.41 10.17 16.89
N ALA A 4 -15.31 8.96 17.45
CA ALA A 4 -15.43 7.73 16.66
C ALA A 4 -16.84 7.53 16.07
N LEU A 5 -17.87 8.12 16.68
CA LEU A 5 -19.24 8.09 16.16
C LEU A 5 -19.45 9.03 14.96
N LEU A 6 -18.49 9.92 14.70
CA LEU A 6 -18.52 10.89 13.61
C LEU A 6 -17.73 10.41 12.39
N LEU A 7 -17.09 9.23 12.46
CA LEU A 7 -16.28 8.67 11.40
C LEU A 7 -17.03 7.54 10.70
N ASN A 8 -16.74 7.37 9.41
CA ASN A 8 -17.21 6.21 8.66
C ASN A 8 -16.63 4.92 9.26
N HIS A 9 -17.50 3.94 9.53
CA HIS A 9 -17.07 2.59 9.86
C HIS A 9 -16.99 1.77 8.57
N VAL A 10 -15.75 1.54 8.11
CA VAL A 10 -15.46 0.86 6.84
C VAL A 10 -14.88 -0.52 7.13
N THR A 11 -15.37 -1.54 6.44
CA THR A 11 -14.80 -2.89 6.46
C THR A 11 -14.29 -3.21 5.06
N LEU A 12 -12.99 -3.48 4.94
CA LEU A 12 -12.35 -3.83 3.67
C LEU A 12 -12.31 -5.35 3.50
N ALA A 13 -12.76 -5.84 2.35
CA ALA A 13 -12.53 -7.20 1.91
C ALA A 13 -11.08 -7.37 1.38
N PRO A 14 -10.53 -8.59 1.35
CA PRO A 14 -9.22 -8.83 0.76
C PRO A 14 -9.12 -8.31 -0.68
N GLY A 15 -8.16 -7.42 -0.93
CA GLY A 15 -7.94 -6.77 -2.23
C GLY A 15 -8.64 -5.42 -2.40
N GLU A 16 -9.48 -4.99 -1.45
CA GLU A 16 -9.93 -3.61 -1.36
C GLU A 16 -8.86 -2.76 -0.69
N ALA A 17 -8.79 -1.48 -1.06
CA ALA A 17 -7.92 -0.51 -0.42
C ALA A 17 -8.72 0.70 0.01
N ILE A 18 -8.13 1.50 0.90
CA ILE A 18 -8.63 2.81 1.28
C ILE A 18 -7.54 3.83 1.00
N TRP A 19 -7.90 4.97 0.41
CA TRP A 19 -6.98 6.09 0.23
C TRP A 19 -7.30 7.20 1.24
N MET A 20 -6.27 7.65 1.95
CA MET A 20 -6.42 8.62 3.03
C MET A 20 -5.55 9.85 2.79
N PRO A 21 -6.10 10.92 2.18
CA PRO A 21 -5.33 12.15 2.01
C PRO A 21 -5.09 12.83 3.37
N ALA A 22 -4.03 13.64 3.45
CA ALA A 22 -3.66 14.37 4.67
C ALA A 22 -4.83 15.16 5.26
N GLY A 23 -4.95 15.29 6.58
CA GLY A 23 -6.04 16.03 7.24
C GLY A 23 -7.34 15.24 7.44
N ASN A 24 -7.36 13.94 7.11
CA ASN A 24 -8.45 13.04 7.49
C ASN A 24 -8.14 12.27 8.76
N LEU A 25 -9.13 12.22 9.65
CA LEU A 25 -9.04 11.43 10.87
C LEU A 25 -9.45 9.98 10.59
N HIS A 26 -8.61 9.03 10.98
CA HIS A 26 -8.85 7.60 10.78
C HIS A 26 -8.24 6.77 11.91
N ALA A 27 -8.70 5.54 12.05
CA ALA A 27 -8.15 4.55 12.97
C ALA A 27 -8.35 3.15 12.39
N TYR A 28 -7.29 2.34 12.40
CA TYR A 28 -7.40 0.91 12.12
C TYR A 28 -7.84 0.19 13.39
N LEU A 29 -8.87 -0.65 13.29
CA LEU A 29 -9.51 -1.26 14.44
C LEU A 29 -9.15 -2.75 14.61
N ASP A 30 -9.22 -3.52 13.53
CA ASP A 30 -8.96 -4.96 13.53
C ASP A 30 -8.54 -5.45 12.13
N GLY A 31 -7.83 -6.58 12.08
CA GLY A 31 -7.44 -7.26 10.84
C GLY A 31 -5.97 -7.07 10.42
N THR A 32 -5.69 -7.36 9.15
CA THR A 32 -4.35 -7.27 8.55
C THR A 32 -4.46 -6.69 7.15
N GLY A 33 -3.58 -5.74 6.83
CA GLY A 33 -3.51 -5.10 5.53
C GLY A 33 -2.08 -4.69 5.19
N VAL A 34 -1.85 -4.35 3.93
CA VAL A 34 -0.61 -3.74 3.45
C VAL A 34 -0.79 -2.23 3.49
N GLU A 35 0.06 -1.54 4.25
CA GLU A 35 0.07 -0.07 4.33
C GLU A 35 1.28 0.49 3.58
N ILE A 36 1.04 1.52 2.77
CA ILE A 36 2.07 2.30 2.10
C ILE A 36 1.76 3.78 2.29
N MET A 37 2.79 4.55 2.60
CA MET A 37 2.68 5.98 2.88
C MET A 37 3.85 6.72 2.24
N ALA A 38 3.65 8.00 1.96
CA ALA A 38 4.78 8.90 1.74
C ALA A 38 5.68 8.89 2.98
N ALA A 39 6.97 9.17 2.80
CA ALA A 39 7.92 9.22 3.90
C ALA A 39 7.61 10.40 4.85
N SER A 40 6.70 10.17 5.79
CA SER A 40 6.30 11.11 6.83
C SER A 40 5.87 10.33 8.07
N ASP A 41 6.31 10.80 9.23
CA ASP A 41 5.94 10.31 10.55
C ASP A 41 5.07 11.32 11.32
N ASN A 42 4.53 12.32 10.61
CA ASN A 42 3.68 13.35 11.18
C ASN A 42 2.32 12.76 11.60
N VAL A 43 2.20 12.42 12.88
CA VAL A 43 0.97 11.87 13.46
C VAL A 43 0.42 12.79 14.55
N LEU A 44 -0.71 13.43 14.26
CA LEU A 44 -1.55 14.08 15.25
C LEU A 44 -2.63 13.09 15.73
N ARG A 45 -2.75 12.95 17.04
CA ARG A 45 -3.68 11.99 17.66
C ARG A 45 -5.04 12.64 17.84
N GLY A 46 -6.10 11.99 17.39
CA GLY A 46 -7.49 12.46 17.58
C GLY A 46 -8.28 11.76 18.69
N GLY A 47 -7.70 10.74 19.34
CA GLY A 47 -8.36 9.96 20.38
C GLY A 47 -7.84 8.53 20.45
N LEU A 48 -8.61 7.65 21.13
CA LEU A 48 -8.31 6.22 21.31
C LEU A 48 -6.88 5.95 21.83
N THR A 49 -6.37 6.86 22.66
CA THR A 49 -5.01 6.82 23.16
C THR A 49 -4.96 7.40 24.57
N PRO A 50 -4.12 6.86 25.47
CA PRO A 50 -3.83 7.48 26.76
C PRO A 50 -2.80 8.61 26.65
N LYS A 51 -2.19 8.80 25.47
CA LYS A 51 -1.17 9.85 25.23
C LYS A 51 -1.81 11.23 25.09
N HIS A 52 -0.99 12.27 25.20
CA HIS A 52 -1.43 13.65 25.00
C HIS A 52 -2.05 13.86 23.61
N VAL A 53 -3.12 14.68 23.58
CA VAL A 53 -3.83 15.09 22.38
C VAL A 53 -3.83 16.62 22.35
N ASP A 54 -3.19 17.18 21.32
CA ASP A 54 -3.21 18.62 21.06
C ASP A 54 -4.48 18.97 20.27
N VAL A 55 -5.55 19.28 21.01
CA VAL A 55 -6.86 19.57 20.41
C VAL A 55 -6.85 20.82 19.52
N PRO A 56 -6.27 21.96 19.93
CA PRO A 56 -6.20 23.14 19.07
C PRO A 56 -5.51 22.87 17.74
N GLU A 57 -4.37 22.18 17.76
CA GLU A 57 -3.63 21.86 16.53
C GLU A 57 -4.41 20.86 15.66
N LEU A 58 -5.04 19.85 16.27
CA LEU A 58 -5.87 18.90 15.55
C LEU A 58 -7.02 19.60 14.81
N LEU A 59 -7.76 20.49 15.48
CA LEU A 59 -8.87 21.23 14.86
C LEU A 59 -8.39 22.19 13.75
N ARG A 60 -7.12 22.61 13.78
CA ARG A 60 -6.52 23.48 12.76
C ARG A 60 -6.21 22.74 11.45
N VAL A 61 -5.84 21.46 11.53
CA VAL A 61 -5.38 20.69 10.35
C VAL A 61 -6.44 19.75 9.77
N LEU A 62 -7.47 19.41 10.55
CA LEU A 62 -8.53 18.52 10.09
C LEU A 62 -9.37 19.18 9.00
N ARG A 63 -9.76 18.39 8.00
CA ARG A 63 -10.86 18.74 7.11
C ARG A 63 -12.15 18.16 7.66
N PHE A 64 -13.13 19.03 7.92
CA PHE A 64 -14.45 18.67 8.45
C PHE A 64 -15.45 18.41 7.33
N GLU A 65 -15.09 17.54 6.41
CA GLU A 65 -15.92 17.12 5.28
C GLU A 65 -16.11 15.61 5.34
N ALA A 66 -17.32 15.14 5.07
CA ALA A 66 -17.57 13.71 4.97
C ALA A 66 -16.94 13.17 3.69
N LEU A 67 -16.20 12.07 3.80
CA LEU A 67 -15.77 11.28 2.64
C LEU A 67 -16.93 10.35 2.28
N ASP A 68 -17.54 10.56 1.11
CA ASP A 68 -18.70 9.77 0.66
C ASP A 68 -18.32 8.29 0.41
N ASP A 69 -17.22 8.04 -0.30
CA ASP A 69 -16.65 6.70 -0.49
C ASP A 69 -15.12 6.77 -0.47
N PRO A 70 -14.46 6.32 0.62
CA PRO A 70 -13.01 6.33 0.71
C PRO A 70 -12.37 5.06 0.11
N VAL A 71 -13.17 4.06 -0.31
CA VAL A 71 -12.68 2.79 -0.84
C VAL A 71 -12.15 2.98 -2.26
N VAL A 72 -10.94 2.48 -2.49
CA VAL A 72 -10.30 2.47 -3.81
C VAL A 72 -10.41 1.06 -4.37
N PRO A 73 -11.13 0.86 -5.49
CA PRO A 73 -11.22 -0.44 -6.13
C PRO A 73 -9.88 -0.80 -6.77
N ALA A 74 -9.52 -2.08 -6.72
CA ALA A 74 -8.39 -2.60 -7.46
C ALA A 74 -8.61 -2.46 -8.98
N GLN A 75 -7.59 -1.98 -9.69
CA GLN A 75 -7.59 -1.88 -11.15
C GLN A 75 -6.64 -2.92 -11.74
N ALA A 76 -7.16 -3.81 -12.57
CA ALA A 76 -6.32 -4.75 -13.31
C ALA A 76 -5.55 -4.01 -14.41
N VAL A 77 -4.22 -4.17 -14.44
CA VAL A 77 -3.33 -3.52 -15.42
C VAL A 77 -2.62 -4.53 -16.33
N ALA A 78 -2.53 -5.78 -15.90
CA ALA A 78 -2.05 -6.91 -16.69
C ALA A 78 -2.55 -8.23 -16.08
N PRO A 79 -2.45 -9.39 -16.76
CA PRO A 79 -2.72 -10.68 -16.16
C PRO A 79 -1.93 -10.86 -14.86
N GLY A 80 -2.62 -11.23 -13.77
CA GLY A 80 -2.02 -11.38 -12.44
C GLY A 80 -1.52 -10.08 -11.80
N VAL A 81 -1.81 -8.89 -12.36
CA VAL A 81 -1.37 -7.60 -11.81
C VAL A 81 -2.54 -6.64 -11.61
N VAL A 82 -2.67 -6.16 -10.37
CA VAL A 82 -3.60 -5.09 -10.02
C VAL A 82 -2.88 -3.94 -9.34
N THR A 83 -3.45 -2.75 -9.41
CA THR A 83 -2.97 -1.53 -8.75
C THR A 83 -4.12 -0.78 -8.08
N TRP A 84 -3.81 0.12 -7.15
CA TRP A 84 -4.75 1.03 -6.52
C TRP A 84 -4.26 2.46 -6.74
N PRO A 85 -4.76 3.16 -7.77
CA PRO A 85 -4.29 4.50 -8.08
C PRO A 85 -4.60 5.47 -6.96
N ALA A 86 -3.60 6.23 -6.54
CA ALA A 86 -3.74 7.35 -5.62
C ALA A 86 -3.25 8.63 -6.33
N PRO A 87 -3.86 9.80 -6.07
CA PRO A 87 -3.50 11.06 -6.72
C PRO A 87 -2.24 11.69 -6.11
N ILE A 88 -1.13 10.94 -6.12
CA ILE A 88 0.17 11.30 -5.54
C ILE A 88 1.31 10.78 -6.42
N ALA A 89 2.50 11.36 -6.26
CA ALA A 89 3.69 10.97 -7.03
C ALA A 89 4.70 10.17 -6.19
N GLU A 90 4.53 10.15 -4.88
CA GLU A 90 5.48 9.62 -3.92
C GLU A 90 5.57 8.09 -3.95
N PHE A 91 4.52 7.40 -4.38
CA PHE A 91 4.52 5.95 -4.53
C PHE A 91 3.46 5.44 -5.50
N ALA A 92 3.67 4.21 -5.96
CA ALA A 92 2.69 3.35 -6.58
C ALA A 92 2.78 1.94 -5.96
N LEU A 93 1.63 1.27 -5.85
CA LEU A 93 1.52 -0.08 -5.31
C LEU A 93 0.91 -1.00 -6.37
N HIS A 94 1.55 -2.14 -6.59
CA HIS A 94 1.03 -3.23 -7.40
C HIS A 94 0.92 -4.48 -6.55
N ARG A 95 -0.15 -5.26 -6.74
CA ARG A 95 -0.18 -6.66 -6.31
C ARG A 95 0.06 -7.54 -7.53
N VAL A 96 0.96 -8.48 -7.39
CA VAL A 96 1.41 -9.41 -8.43
C VAL A 96 1.19 -10.85 -7.98
N ARG A 97 0.54 -11.62 -8.84
CA ARG A 97 0.34 -13.08 -8.73
C ARG A 97 0.84 -13.74 -10.02
N PRO A 98 2.11 -14.20 -10.06
CA PRO A 98 2.72 -14.68 -11.30
C PRO A 98 2.08 -15.96 -11.86
N ASP A 99 1.55 -16.80 -10.98
CA ASP A 99 0.79 -18.01 -11.31
C ASP A 99 -0.53 -17.69 -12.06
N GLU A 100 -1.26 -16.66 -11.62
CA GLU A 100 -2.44 -16.16 -12.33
C GLU A 100 -2.11 -15.60 -13.73
N ALA A 101 -0.87 -15.14 -13.94
CA ALA A 101 -0.38 -14.66 -15.22
C ALA A 101 0.15 -15.78 -16.15
N GLY A 102 0.16 -17.02 -15.69
CA GLY A 102 0.73 -18.15 -16.45
C GLY A 102 2.26 -18.24 -16.39
N GLY A 103 2.92 -17.61 -15.42
CA GLY A 103 4.34 -17.79 -15.17
C GLY A 103 5.05 -16.53 -14.67
N ALA A 104 5.62 -15.75 -15.60
CA ALA A 104 6.45 -14.59 -15.28
C ALA A 104 5.69 -13.28 -15.50
N VAL A 105 5.81 -12.36 -14.55
CA VAL A 105 5.28 -11.00 -14.64
C VAL A 105 6.43 -10.01 -14.59
N THR A 106 6.51 -9.12 -15.58
CA THR A 106 7.54 -8.08 -15.63
C THR A 106 6.91 -6.69 -15.47
N LEU A 107 7.40 -5.92 -14.51
CA LEU A 107 6.98 -4.54 -14.26
C LEU A 107 8.08 -3.55 -14.69
N PRO A 108 7.79 -2.60 -15.61
CA PRO A 108 8.77 -1.61 -16.09
C PRO A 108 8.96 -0.46 -15.08
N LEU A 109 9.53 -0.76 -13.92
CA LEU A 109 9.71 0.19 -12.82
C LEU A 109 11.12 0.77 -12.81
N ALA A 110 11.27 2.05 -13.13
CA ALA A 110 12.57 2.72 -13.15
C ALA A 110 13.05 3.21 -11.77
N GLY A 111 12.11 3.52 -10.87
CA GLY A 111 12.41 3.98 -9.51
C GLY A 111 12.83 2.88 -8.54
N PRO A 112 13.19 3.24 -7.30
CA PRO A 112 13.42 2.26 -6.24
C PRO A 112 12.13 1.49 -5.97
N ARG A 113 12.28 0.20 -5.63
CA ARG A 113 11.15 -0.67 -5.31
C ARG A 113 11.41 -1.57 -4.12
N VAL A 114 10.33 -1.95 -3.45
CA VAL A 114 10.28 -3.01 -2.44
C VAL A 114 9.32 -4.06 -2.94
N VAL A 115 9.77 -5.32 -2.98
CA VAL A 115 8.93 -6.48 -3.27
C VAL A 115 8.69 -7.22 -1.96
N LEU A 116 7.45 -7.25 -1.48
CA LEU A 116 7.01 -7.98 -0.30
C LEU A 116 6.25 -9.23 -0.75
N CYS A 117 6.72 -10.43 -0.40
CA CYS A 117 5.95 -11.66 -0.58
C CYS A 117 4.97 -11.78 0.59
N LEU A 118 3.67 -11.65 0.33
CA LEU A 118 2.63 -11.81 1.35
C LEU A 118 2.40 -13.29 1.67
N SER A 119 2.28 -14.12 0.64
CA SER A 119 2.00 -15.55 0.77
C SER A 119 2.59 -16.37 -0.37
N GLY A 120 2.78 -17.66 -0.14
CA GLY A 120 3.44 -18.55 -1.09
C GLY A 120 4.93 -18.27 -1.20
N GLU A 121 5.45 -18.39 -2.42
CA GLU A 121 6.85 -18.17 -2.72
C GLU A 121 7.01 -17.51 -4.10
N VAL A 122 7.73 -16.39 -4.11
CA VAL A 122 7.96 -15.57 -5.31
C VAL A 122 9.46 -15.32 -5.45
N SER A 123 9.97 -15.42 -6.67
CA SER A 123 11.33 -15.03 -7.02
C SER A 123 11.29 -13.71 -7.78
N ALA A 124 12.02 -12.71 -7.29
CA ALA A 124 12.12 -11.38 -7.91
C ALA A 124 13.53 -11.19 -8.50
N ASP A 125 13.61 -10.72 -9.75
CA ASP A 125 14.87 -10.48 -10.45
C ASP A 125 14.80 -9.14 -11.19
N ASP A 126 15.79 -8.27 -10.97
CA ASP A 126 15.98 -7.00 -11.65
C ASP A 126 17.24 -6.95 -12.54
N GLY A 127 17.79 -8.12 -12.87
CA GLY A 127 19.01 -8.28 -13.65
C GLY A 127 20.30 -8.28 -12.83
N ALA A 128 20.25 -7.95 -11.53
CA ALA A 128 21.39 -8.11 -10.61
C ALA A 128 21.48 -9.51 -9.99
N GLY A 129 20.43 -10.32 -10.16
CA GLY A 129 20.33 -11.68 -9.65
C GLY A 129 19.00 -11.93 -8.93
N ALA A 130 18.44 -13.11 -9.14
CA ALA A 130 17.17 -13.50 -8.57
C ALA A 130 17.25 -13.68 -7.04
N VAL A 131 16.27 -13.10 -6.33
CA VAL A 131 16.07 -13.27 -4.89
C VAL A 131 14.76 -14.00 -4.65
N ARG A 132 14.83 -15.11 -3.92
CA ARG A 132 13.65 -15.89 -3.53
C ARG A 132 13.07 -15.38 -2.22
N LEU A 133 11.75 -15.15 -2.20
CA LEU A 133 11.01 -14.60 -1.08
C LEU A 133 9.86 -15.55 -0.72
N SER A 134 9.86 -16.04 0.52
CA SER A 134 8.71 -16.71 1.12
C SER A 134 7.80 -15.70 1.81
N GLY A 135 6.57 -16.11 2.15
CA GLY A 135 5.60 -15.25 2.85
C GLY A 135 6.19 -14.53 4.07
N GLY A 136 6.02 -13.22 4.13
CA GLY A 136 6.54 -12.32 5.15
C GLY A 136 7.92 -11.71 4.85
N TYR A 137 8.63 -12.16 3.80
CA TYR A 137 9.93 -11.62 3.42
C TYR A 137 9.82 -10.58 2.31
N ALA A 138 10.75 -9.62 2.33
CA ALA A 138 10.85 -8.58 1.32
C ALA A 138 12.27 -8.42 0.78
N ALA A 139 12.37 -7.95 -0.46
CA ALA A 139 13.61 -7.51 -1.10
C ALA A 139 13.51 -6.05 -1.53
N PHE A 140 14.64 -5.35 -1.50
CA PHE A 140 14.78 -4.01 -2.02
C PHE A 140 15.55 -4.04 -3.35
N GLY A 141 15.04 -3.30 -4.34
CA GLY A 141 15.73 -3.04 -5.61
C GLY A 141 15.97 -1.54 -5.77
N ALA A 142 17.23 -1.16 -6.02
CA ALA A 142 17.61 0.22 -6.26
C ALA A 142 17.09 0.73 -7.61
N ALA A 143 16.89 2.05 -7.73
CA ALA A 143 16.51 2.67 -9.00
C ALA A 143 17.46 2.26 -10.13
N GLY A 144 16.91 1.96 -11.30
CA GLY A 144 17.69 1.46 -12.42
C GLY A 144 16.85 1.23 -13.67
N PRO A 145 17.48 1.05 -14.83
CA PRO A 145 16.78 0.89 -16.10
C PRO A 145 16.15 -0.50 -16.27
N SER A 146 16.59 -1.48 -15.47
CA SER A 146 16.10 -2.85 -15.57
C SER A 146 14.69 -2.98 -14.96
N PRO A 147 13.76 -3.64 -15.66
CA PRO A 147 12.47 -3.96 -15.08
C PRO A 147 12.63 -5.02 -13.98
N VAL A 148 11.64 -5.14 -13.09
CA VAL A 148 11.58 -6.24 -12.13
C VAL A 148 10.69 -7.35 -12.69
N THR A 149 11.19 -8.58 -12.69
CA THR A 149 10.44 -9.77 -13.09
C THR A 149 10.16 -10.64 -11.87
N LEU A 150 8.89 -10.96 -11.66
CA LEU A 150 8.43 -11.85 -10.60
C LEU A 150 7.97 -13.18 -11.21
N THR A 151 8.37 -14.28 -10.58
CA THR A 151 7.99 -15.65 -10.95
C THR A 151 7.64 -16.45 -9.70
N GLY A 152 6.95 -17.58 -9.84
CA GLY A 152 6.64 -18.49 -8.73
C GLY A 152 5.14 -18.63 -8.51
N ALA A 153 4.76 -19.08 -7.31
CA ALA A 153 3.38 -19.32 -6.91
C ALA A 153 3.13 -18.64 -5.57
N GLY A 154 2.47 -17.50 -5.60
CA GLY A 154 2.28 -16.66 -4.43
C GLY A 154 1.75 -15.28 -4.76
N GLU A 155 1.54 -14.49 -3.71
CA GLU A 155 1.07 -13.11 -3.80
C GLU A 155 2.17 -12.18 -3.30
N ALA A 156 2.59 -11.25 -4.15
CA ALA A 156 3.56 -10.22 -3.81
C ALA A 156 2.98 -8.82 -3.99
N TYR A 157 3.40 -7.89 -3.12
CA TYR A 157 3.15 -6.45 -3.27
C TYR A 157 4.45 -5.78 -3.69
N VAL A 158 4.38 -4.98 -4.75
CA VAL A 158 5.50 -4.21 -5.28
C VAL A 158 5.20 -2.72 -5.05
N ALA A 159 5.85 -2.16 -4.04
CA ALA A 159 5.86 -0.73 -3.77
C ALA A 159 6.99 -0.09 -4.59
N SER A 160 6.72 1.03 -5.26
CA SER A 160 7.70 1.71 -6.10
C SER A 160 7.49 3.21 -6.10
N VAL A 161 8.52 3.98 -6.43
CA VAL A 161 8.39 5.41 -6.73
C VAL A 161 8.31 5.57 -8.26
N PRO A 162 7.20 6.11 -8.81
CA PRO A 162 7.12 6.46 -10.23
C PRO A 162 8.24 7.43 -10.65
N ALA A 163 8.67 7.34 -11.91
CA ALA A 163 9.68 8.24 -12.48
C ALA A 163 9.10 9.60 -12.85
#